data_AF-A0A552B0F6-F1
#
_entry.id   AF-A0A552B0F6-F1
#
_cell.length_a   1.000
_cell.length_b   1.000
_cell.length_c   1.000
_cell.angle_alpha   90.00
_cell.angle_beta   90.00
_cell.angle_gamma   90.00
#
_symmetry.space_group_name_H-M   'P 1'
#
loop_
_entity.id
_entity.type
_entity.pdbx_description
1 polymer ?
#
loop_
_entity_poly.entity_id
_entity_poly.type
_entity_poly.pdbx_seq_one_letter_code
_entity_poly.pdbx_strand_id
1 'polypeptide(L)'
;MVSWSTQFPEHGKISQGTNTGITILQNLKDSSNRSLLEFLTQEIPSQSDQPIEIITTGHSLGGALSPVMALWLYENQATWNPTGKQVTVNTQFSAGATPGDQTFSDYYGNTQPGLNQSSRLWNSLDIVPHAWNIQQLQQIPTLYQSCNIPKSSRIALLVNSQIQKVKNCNYLALNPSTFAMKGQCGVFSQPQPNPLKQFLQEAYFQHIQAYFNLLEIDWPLTENVADSLTLTEQDLDDIATKLS
;
A
#
# COMPACT_ATOMS: atom_id res chain seq x y z
N MET A 1 2.89 -6.55 15.79
CA MET A 1 1.55 -6.02 15.46
C MET A 1 0.96 -5.39 16.71
N VAL A 2 0.05 -4.44 16.55
CA VAL A 2 -0.65 -3.73 17.63
C VAL A 2 -2.16 -3.77 17.35
N SER A 3 -3.00 -3.71 18.38
CA SER A 3 -4.46 -3.65 18.20
C SER A 3 -4.84 -2.41 17.39
N TRP A 4 -5.77 -2.57 16.45
CA TRP A 4 -6.33 -1.44 15.68
C TRP A 4 -6.94 -0.39 16.60
N SER A 5 -7.79 -0.85 17.52
CA SER A 5 -8.43 -0.01 18.53
C SER A 5 -8.10 -0.55 19.92
N THR A 6 -7.78 0.36 20.84
CA THR A 6 -7.67 0.02 22.27
C THR A 6 -9.03 -0.21 22.91
N GLN A 7 -10.08 0.43 22.37
CA GLN A 7 -11.47 0.29 22.83
C GLN A 7 -12.12 -0.97 22.26
N PHE A 8 -11.80 -1.34 21.01
CA PHE A 8 -12.36 -2.48 20.29
C PHE A 8 -11.24 -3.40 19.76
N PRO A 9 -10.49 -4.08 20.65
CA PRO A 9 -9.39 -4.95 20.24
C PRO A 9 -9.82 -6.15 19.38
N GLU A 10 -11.10 -6.51 19.40
CA GLU A 10 -11.70 -7.53 18.54
C GLU A 10 -11.74 -7.13 17.06
N HIS A 11 -11.53 -5.85 16.71
CA HIS A 11 -11.41 -5.38 15.33
C HIS A 11 -10.07 -5.77 14.67
N GLY A 12 -9.22 -6.53 15.35
CA GLY A 12 -7.97 -7.08 14.81
C GLY A 12 -6.76 -6.19 15.05
N LYS A 13 -5.65 -6.54 14.39
CA LYS A 13 -4.35 -5.89 14.58
C LYS A 13 -3.78 -5.37 13.29
N ILE A 14 -3.09 -4.24 13.40
CA ILE A 14 -2.28 -3.66 12.32
C ILE A 14 -0.79 -3.83 12.60
N SER A 15 0.03 -3.73 11.55
CA SER A 15 1.48 -3.72 11.70
C SER A 15 1.93 -2.51 12.51
N GLN A 16 3.08 -2.60 13.19
CA GLN A 16 3.64 -1.44 13.90
C GLN A 16 3.98 -0.31 12.93
N GLY A 17 4.47 -0.64 11.72
CA GLY A 17 4.74 0.35 10.67
C GLY A 17 3.49 1.09 10.21
N THR A 18 2.38 0.37 10.02
CA THR A 18 1.07 0.96 9.71
C THR A 18 0.61 1.88 10.83
N ASN A 19 0.70 1.42 12.08
CA ASN A 19 0.32 2.22 13.25
C ASN A 19 1.14 3.52 13.32
N THR A 20 2.46 3.43 13.21
CA THR A 20 3.33 4.61 13.18
C THR A 20 2.98 5.56 12.03
N GLY A 21 2.74 5.02 10.82
CA GLY A 21 2.35 5.82 9.66
C GLY A 21 1.03 6.57 9.89
N ILE A 22 0.00 5.89 10.40
CA ILE A 22 -1.29 6.52 10.72
C ILE A 22 -1.15 7.55 11.83
N THR A 23 -0.39 7.27 12.90
CA THR A 23 -0.13 8.25 13.95
C THR A 23 0.56 9.50 13.41
N ILE A 24 1.52 9.35 12.49
CA ILE A 24 2.15 10.51 11.84
C ILE A 24 1.11 11.31 11.04
N LEU A 25 0.28 10.64 10.23
CA LEU A 25 -0.74 11.31 9.41
C LEU A 25 -1.81 12.02 10.26
N GLN A 26 -2.23 11.42 11.37
CA GLN A 26 -3.19 12.02 12.31
C GLN A 26 -2.65 13.31 12.96
N ASN A 27 -1.34 13.37 13.20
CA ASN A 27 -0.67 14.51 13.84
C ASN A 27 -0.02 15.48 12.84
N LEU A 28 -0.07 15.18 11.55
CA LEU A 28 0.50 16.02 10.51
C LEU A 28 -0.25 17.35 10.47
N LYS A 29 0.50 18.44 10.35
CA LYS A 29 -0.04 19.79 10.30
C LYS A 29 0.31 20.50 9.00
N ASP A 30 -0.63 21.28 8.49
CA ASP A 30 -0.40 22.19 7.38
C ASP A 30 0.50 23.38 7.79
N SER A 31 0.85 24.25 6.84
CA SER A 31 1.62 25.47 7.11
C SER A 31 0.91 26.46 8.04
N SER A 32 -0.40 26.30 8.22
CA SER A 32 -1.23 27.07 9.16
C SER A 32 -1.37 26.37 10.52
N ASN A 33 -0.58 25.32 10.78
CA ASN A 33 -0.55 24.56 12.03
C ASN A 33 -1.88 23.85 12.36
N ARG A 34 -2.67 23.49 11.36
CA ARG A 34 -3.91 22.70 11.49
C ARG A 34 -3.68 21.24 11.11
N SER A 35 -4.19 20.33 11.93
CA SER A 35 -4.34 18.92 11.62
C SER A 35 -5.47 18.68 10.62
N LEU A 36 -5.51 17.47 10.05
CA LEU A 36 -6.58 17.09 9.13
C LEU A 36 -7.97 17.22 9.76
N LEU A 37 -8.16 16.80 11.02
CA LEU A 37 -9.47 16.89 11.66
C LEU A 37 -9.86 18.34 11.97
N GLU A 38 -8.91 19.18 12.38
CA GLU A 38 -9.16 20.61 12.58
C GLU A 38 -9.59 21.27 11.26
N PHE A 39 -8.92 20.93 10.16
CA PHE A 39 -9.30 21.37 8.82
C PHE A 39 -10.73 20.92 8.48
N LEU A 40 -11.03 19.61 8.55
CA LEU A 40 -12.37 19.09 8.21
C LEU A 40 -13.47 19.71 9.09
N THR A 41 -13.22 19.87 10.39
CA THR A 41 -14.17 20.47 11.34
C THR A 41 -14.49 21.92 10.98
N GLN A 42 -13.51 22.67 10.48
CA GLN A 42 -13.68 24.07 10.08
C GLN A 42 -14.34 24.21 8.69
N GLU A 43 -13.94 23.39 7.72
CA GLU A 43 -14.35 23.57 6.33
C GLU A 43 -15.70 22.92 6.00
N ILE A 44 -16.09 21.82 6.65
CA ILE A 44 -17.37 21.14 6.35
C ILE A 44 -18.59 22.03 6.60
N PRO A 45 -18.68 22.77 7.72
CA PRO A 45 -19.81 23.67 7.97
C PRO A 45 -19.97 24.76 6.91
N SER A 46 -18.87 25.24 6.31
CA SER A 46 -18.88 26.34 5.33
C SER A 46 -19.31 25.89 3.92
N GLN A 47 -19.32 24.58 3.64
CA GLN A 47 -19.78 24.05 2.36
C GLN A 47 -21.30 24.26 2.17
N SER A 48 -21.79 24.01 0.96
CA SER A 48 -23.24 23.90 0.73
C SER A 48 -23.86 22.70 1.50
N ASP A 49 -25.18 22.59 1.52
CA ASP A 49 -25.90 21.45 2.12
C ASP A 49 -25.93 20.19 1.23
N GLN A 50 -25.20 20.21 0.11
CA GLN A 50 -25.02 19.02 -0.72
C GLN A 50 -24.20 17.96 0.01
N PRO A 51 -24.46 16.66 -0.25
CA PRO A 51 -23.62 15.58 0.26
C PRO A 51 -22.15 15.79 -0.11
N ILE A 52 -21.25 15.59 0.86
CA ILE A 52 -19.81 15.72 0.71
C ILE A 52 -19.21 14.32 0.63
N GLU A 53 -18.31 14.12 -0.32
CA GLU A 53 -17.53 12.89 -0.43
C GLU A 53 -16.06 13.17 -0.13
N ILE A 54 -15.48 12.38 0.77
CA ILE A 54 -14.05 12.39 1.07
C ILE A 54 -13.47 11.07 0.57
N ILE A 55 -12.61 11.14 -0.44
CA ILE A 55 -11.90 9.96 -0.97
C ILE A 55 -10.43 10.03 -0.55
N THR A 56 -9.99 9.09 0.29
CA THR A 56 -8.55 8.94 0.54
C THR A 56 -7.91 8.13 -0.56
N THR A 57 -6.69 8.50 -0.96
CA THR A 57 -5.92 7.75 -1.94
C THR A 57 -4.45 7.74 -1.61
N GLY A 58 -3.73 6.81 -2.22
CA GLY A 58 -2.30 6.70 -2.09
C GLY A 58 -1.74 5.54 -2.89
N HIS A 59 -0.43 5.62 -3.13
CA HIS A 59 0.37 4.63 -3.81
C HIS A 59 1.45 4.08 -2.86
N SER A 60 1.88 2.83 -3.03
CA SER A 60 2.95 2.22 -2.23
C SER A 60 2.63 2.21 -0.73
N LEU A 61 3.49 2.79 0.12
CA LEU A 61 3.18 3.02 1.54
C LEU A 61 1.87 3.81 1.70
N GLY A 62 1.62 4.81 0.86
CA GLY A 62 0.35 5.55 0.84
C GLY A 62 -0.83 4.65 0.48
N GLY A 63 -0.63 3.62 -0.34
CA GLY A 63 -1.65 2.62 -0.66
C GLY A 63 -1.98 1.70 0.51
N ALA A 64 -1.04 1.46 1.42
CA ALA A 64 -1.28 0.75 2.68
C ALA A 64 -1.95 1.65 3.73
N LEU A 65 -1.61 2.94 3.78
CA LEU A 65 -2.08 3.87 4.80
C LEU A 65 -3.43 4.52 4.47
N SER A 66 -3.68 4.86 3.21
CA SER A 66 -4.93 5.54 2.80
C SER A 66 -6.22 4.80 3.17
N PRO A 67 -6.37 3.47 2.96
CA PRO A 67 -7.59 2.77 3.37
C PRO A 67 -7.74 2.71 4.89
N VAL A 68 -6.63 2.58 5.62
CA VAL A 68 -6.64 2.59 7.09
C VAL A 68 -7.01 3.97 7.63
N MET A 69 -6.52 5.04 7.00
CA MET A 69 -6.89 6.41 7.31
C MET A 69 -8.37 6.68 7.03
N ALA A 70 -8.91 6.12 5.96
CA ALA A 70 -10.32 6.23 5.61
C ALA A 70 -11.22 5.55 6.65
N LEU A 71 -10.86 4.34 7.10
CA LEU A 71 -11.55 3.67 8.19
C LEU A 71 -11.50 4.50 9.47
N TRP A 72 -10.34 5.05 9.82
CA TRP A 72 -10.22 5.94 10.98
C TRP A 72 -11.09 7.19 10.89
N LEU A 73 -11.11 7.87 9.73
CA LEU A 73 -11.97 9.03 9.49
C LEU A 73 -13.46 8.66 9.66
N TYR A 74 -13.87 7.53 9.09
CA TYR A 74 -15.23 7.01 9.21
C TYR A 74 -15.62 6.74 10.67
N GLU A 75 -14.80 5.98 11.41
CA GLU A 75 -15.06 5.66 12.83
C GLU A 75 -15.11 6.91 13.72
N ASN A 76 -14.36 7.96 13.37
CA ASN A 76 -14.26 9.19 14.15
C ASN A 76 -15.14 10.33 13.61
N GLN A 77 -16.08 10.06 12.70
CA GLN A 77 -16.85 11.10 12.01
C GLN A 77 -17.58 12.07 12.93
N ALA A 78 -18.14 11.57 14.04
CA ALA A 78 -18.83 12.41 15.03
C ALA A 78 -17.92 13.48 15.67
N THR A 79 -16.59 13.28 15.66
CA THR A 79 -15.61 14.22 16.23
C THR A 79 -15.25 15.38 15.32
N TRP A 80 -15.39 15.20 14.00
CA TRP A 80 -14.97 16.19 13.00
C TRP A 80 -16.10 16.68 12.08
N ASN A 81 -17.28 16.07 12.15
CA ASN A 81 -18.50 16.52 11.49
C ASN A 81 -19.60 16.84 12.52
N PRO A 82 -19.39 17.83 13.42
CA PRO A 82 -20.30 18.08 14.54
C PRO A 82 -21.66 18.64 14.12
N THR A 83 -21.76 19.21 12.90
CA THR A 83 -23.03 19.73 12.35
C THR A 83 -23.90 18.63 11.75
N GLY A 84 -23.39 17.40 11.64
CA GLY A 84 -24.13 16.27 11.09
C GLY A 84 -24.42 16.39 9.59
N LYS A 85 -23.56 17.09 8.84
CA LYS A 85 -23.70 17.14 7.37
C LYS A 85 -23.59 15.73 6.78
N GLN A 86 -24.26 15.52 5.64
CA GLN A 86 -24.17 14.27 4.92
C GLN A 86 -22.75 14.14 4.33
N VAL A 87 -21.90 13.34 4.98
CA VAL A 87 -20.51 13.11 4.55
C VAL A 87 -20.28 11.61 4.38
N THR A 88 -19.81 11.19 3.21
CA THR A 88 -19.33 9.82 2.95
C THR A 88 -17.82 9.80 2.90
N VAL A 89 -17.21 8.78 3.52
CA VAL A 89 -15.77 8.53 3.44
C VAL A 89 -15.56 7.30 2.57
N ASN A 90 -14.69 7.41 1.58
CA ASN A 90 -14.35 6.39 0.59
C ASN A 90 -12.83 6.28 0.45
N THR A 91 -12.36 5.26 -0.27
CA THR A 91 -10.94 5.12 -0.57
C THR A 91 -10.66 4.45 -1.91
N GLN A 92 -9.61 4.90 -2.58
CA GLN A 92 -9.08 4.30 -3.79
C GLN A 92 -7.57 4.23 -3.65
N PHE A 93 -7.01 3.03 -3.57
CA PHE A 93 -5.62 2.87 -3.19
C PHE A 93 -4.90 1.87 -4.08
N SER A 94 -3.61 2.08 -4.25
CA SER A 94 -2.82 1.34 -5.23
C SER A 94 -1.49 0.87 -4.65
N ALA A 95 -1.01 -0.28 -5.14
CA ALA A 95 0.33 -0.80 -4.82
C ALA A 95 0.65 -0.93 -3.32
N GLY A 96 -0.38 -1.05 -2.47
CA GLY A 96 -0.23 -1.09 -1.01
C GLY A 96 0.16 -2.48 -0.52
N ALA A 97 1.15 -2.53 0.37
CA ALA A 97 1.40 -3.72 1.19
C ALA A 97 0.27 -3.93 2.20
N THR A 98 0.16 -5.15 2.72
CA THR A 98 -0.87 -5.55 3.69
C THR A 98 -0.69 -4.80 5.02
N PRO A 99 -1.71 -4.04 5.49
CA PRO A 99 -1.57 -3.23 6.70
C PRO A 99 -1.75 -3.99 8.01
N GLY A 100 -2.47 -5.12 8.01
CA GLY A 100 -2.86 -5.82 9.23
C GLY A 100 -3.21 -7.29 9.05
N ASP A 101 -3.65 -7.91 10.14
CA ASP A 101 -4.03 -9.32 10.16
C ASP A 101 -5.40 -9.59 9.48
N GLN A 102 -5.70 -10.87 9.31
CA GLN A 102 -6.98 -11.35 8.80
C GLN A 102 -8.17 -10.73 9.51
N THR A 103 -8.15 -10.65 10.86
CA THR A 103 -9.27 -10.09 11.63
C THR A 103 -9.49 -8.62 11.28
N PHE A 104 -8.41 -7.84 11.12
CA PHE A 104 -8.51 -6.45 10.67
C PHE A 104 -9.00 -6.34 9.22
N SER A 105 -8.55 -7.23 8.33
CA SER A 105 -9.04 -7.27 6.95
C SER A 105 -10.52 -7.60 6.86
N ASP A 106 -10.99 -8.55 7.66
CA ASP A 106 -12.41 -8.93 7.75
C ASP A 106 -13.24 -7.79 8.35
N TYR A 107 -12.73 -7.14 9.40
CA TYR A 107 -13.38 -5.96 9.99
C TYR A 107 -13.52 -4.83 8.96
N TYR A 108 -12.44 -4.52 8.25
CA TYR A 108 -12.43 -3.54 7.18
C TYR A 108 -13.45 -3.90 6.09
N GLY A 109 -13.42 -5.13 5.58
CA GLY A 109 -14.32 -5.57 4.50
C GLY A 109 -15.82 -5.57 4.87
N ASN A 110 -16.15 -5.56 6.17
CA ASN A 110 -17.52 -5.51 6.67
C ASN A 110 -17.95 -4.11 7.18
N THR A 111 -17.07 -3.11 7.09
CA THR A 111 -17.30 -1.74 7.58
C THR A 111 -17.13 -0.77 6.42
N GLN A 112 -17.88 0.34 6.39
CA GLN A 112 -17.51 1.43 5.47
C GLN A 112 -16.14 2.00 5.91
N PRO A 113 -15.22 2.34 5.00
CA PRO A 113 -15.32 2.37 3.53
C PRO A 113 -14.93 1.06 2.82
N GLY A 114 -14.65 -0.01 3.56
CA GLY A 114 -14.26 -1.30 3.01
C GLY A 114 -15.37 -2.03 2.24
N LEU A 115 -16.64 -1.75 2.56
CA LEU A 115 -17.81 -2.32 1.90
C LEU A 115 -17.95 -1.86 0.44
N ASN A 116 -17.60 -2.70 -0.55
CA ASN A 116 -17.87 -2.55 -1.99
C ASN A 116 -17.49 -1.21 -2.67
N GLN A 117 -16.93 -0.25 -1.93
CA GLN A 117 -16.61 1.12 -2.37
C GLN A 117 -15.09 1.38 -2.40
N SER A 118 -14.30 0.43 -1.89
CA SER A 118 -12.84 0.50 -1.88
C SER A 118 -12.24 -0.22 -3.08
N SER A 119 -11.66 0.56 -3.99
CA SER A 119 -10.95 0.03 -5.16
C SER A 119 -9.48 -0.20 -4.81
N ARG A 120 -9.14 -1.42 -4.40
CA ARG A 120 -7.74 -1.88 -4.30
C ARG A 120 -7.22 -2.16 -5.71
N LEU A 121 -6.43 -1.23 -6.24
CA LEU A 121 -5.75 -1.37 -7.53
C LEU A 121 -4.37 -1.97 -7.33
N TRP A 122 -4.12 -3.15 -7.90
CA TRP A 122 -2.81 -3.78 -7.75
C TRP A 122 -2.39 -4.55 -9.00
N ASN A 123 -1.11 -4.48 -9.29
CA ASN A 123 -0.46 -5.16 -10.40
C ASN A 123 0.00 -6.56 -9.97
N SER A 124 -0.34 -7.59 -10.73
CA SER A 124 0.05 -8.98 -10.43
C SER A 124 1.56 -9.20 -10.42
N LEU A 125 2.34 -8.35 -11.10
CA LEU A 125 3.80 -8.41 -11.11
C LEU A 125 4.45 -7.44 -10.11
N ASP A 126 3.69 -6.63 -9.37
CA ASP A 126 4.26 -5.79 -8.32
C ASP A 126 4.47 -6.59 -7.03
N ILE A 127 5.71 -6.65 -6.53
CA ILE A 127 6.05 -7.37 -5.30
C ILE A 127 5.46 -6.74 -4.04
N VAL A 128 5.14 -5.45 -4.04
CA VAL A 128 4.73 -4.73 -2.82
C VAL A 128 3.38 -5.23 -2.28
N PRO A 129 2.32 -5.38 -3.10
CA PRO A 129 1.06 -6.00 -2.68
C PRO A 129 1.16 -7.45 -2.22
N HIS A 130 2.25 -8.16 -2.52
CA HIS A 130 2.48 -9.53 -2.05
C HIS A 130 2.92 -9.57 -0.58
N ALA A 131 3.48 -8.48 -0.06
CA ALA A 131 3.80 -8.37 1.35
C ALA A 131 2.52 -8.04 2.14
N TRP A 132 2.26 -8.61 3.31
CA TRP A 132 3.06 -9.55 4.10
C TRP A 132 2.40 -10.93 4.21
N ASN A 133 1.46 -11.24 3.32
CA ASN A 133 0.79 -12.54 3.29
C ASN A 133 1.81 -13.64 2.91
N ILE A 134 1.87 -14.72 3.68
CA ILE A 134 2.89 -15.76 3.50
C ILE A 134 2.83 -16.42 2.11
N GLN A 135 1.62 -16.73 1.63
CA GLN A 135 1.44 -17.41 0.35
C GLN A 135 1.87 -16.50 -0.82
N GLN A 136 1.56 -15.20 -0.73
CA GLN A 136 1.98 -14.23 -1.73
C GLN A 136 3.48 -13.94 -1.65
N LEU A 137 4.06 -13.80 -0.45
CA LEU A 137 5.51 -13.66 -0.26
C LEU A 137 6.28 -14.83 -0.93
N GLN A 138 5.78 -16.06 -0.82
CA GLN A 138 6.39 -17.24 -1.44
C GLN A 138 6.47 -17.16 -2.98
N GLN A 139 5.65 -16.33 -3.63
CA GLN A 139 5.64 -16.16 -5.09
C GLN A 139 6.76 -15.22 -5.57
N ILE A 140 7.18 -14.27 -4.73
CA ILE A 140 8.15 -13.22 -5.07
C ILE A 140 9.42 -13.75 -5.76
N PRO A 141 10.11 -14.81 -5.27
CA PRO A 141 11.38 -15.25 -5.85
C PRO A 141 11.30 -15.72 -7.30
N THR A 142 10.10 -16.05 -7.78
CA THR A 142 9.84 -16.55 -9.15
C THR A 142 8.90 -15.64 -9.94
N LEU A 143 8.49 -14.51 -9.39
CA LEU A 143 7.45 -13.64 -9.94
C LEU A 143 7.75 -13.20 -11.38
N TYR A 144 9.02 -13.00 -11.71
CA TYR A 144 9.47 -12.49 -13.01
C TYR A 144 10.03 -13.55 -13.96
N GLN A 145 9.83 -14.83 -13.68
CA GLN A 145 10.29 -15.90 -14.59
C GLN A 145 9.65 -15.78 -15.98
N SER A 146 8.39 -15.35 -16.07
CA SER A 146 7.70 -15.08 -17.34
C SER A 146 8.32 -13.91 -18.13
N CYS A 147 9.08 -13.05 -17.46
CA CYS A 147 9.83 -11.93 -18.06
C CYS A 147 11.25 -12.32 -18.44
N ASN A 148 11.58 -13.62 -18.46
CA ASN A 148 12.93 -14.15 -18.66
C ASN A 148 13.95 -13.67 -17.62
N ILE A 149 13.49 -13.23 -16.44
CA ILE A 149 14.37 -12.87 -15.32
C ILE A 149 14.53 -14.10 -14.43
N PRO A 150 15.74 -14.66 -14.33
CA PRO A 150 15.97 -15.87 -13.55
C PRO A 150 15.83 -15.59 -12.05
N LYS A 151 15.44 -16.62 -11.30
CA LYS A 151 15.33 -16.58 -9.83
C LYS A 151 16.66 -16.17 -9.21
N SER A 152 16.61 -15.17 -8.31
CA SER A 152 17.76 -14.79 -7.49
C SER A 152 17.76 -15.52 -6.15
N SER A 153 18.84 -16.27 -5.86
CA SER A 153 19.02 -16.94 -4.56
C SER A 153 19.02 -15.96 -3.40
N ARG A 154 19.57 -14.75 -3.59
CA ARG A 154 19.61 -13.70 -2.56
C ARG A 154 18.20 -13.18 -2.25
N ILE A 155 17.38 -12.93 -3.28
CA ILE A 155 15.96 -12.57 -3.10
C ILE A 155 15.21 -13.69 -2.38
N ALA A 156 15.42 -14.95 -2.77
CA ALA A 156 14.78 -16.09 -2.11
C ALA A 156 15.13 -16.19 -0.61
N LEU A 157 16.40 -15.96 -0.24
CA LEU A 157 16.84 -15.93 1.15
C LEU A 157 16.19 -14.77 1.94
N LEU A 158 16.13 -13.58 1.35
CA LEU A 158 15.49 -12.41 1.98
C LEU A 158 13.99 -12.65 2.21
N VAL A 159 13.29 -13.15 1.20
CA VAL A 159 11.86 -13.50 1.31
C VAL A 159 11.62 -14.55 2.39
N ASN A 160 12.43 -15.61 2.43
CA ASN A 160 12.32 -16.63 3.46
C ASN A 160 12.54 -16.07 4.87
N SER A 161 13.50 -15.15 5.04
CA SER A 161 13.72 -14.44 6.30
C SER A 161 12.48 -13.62 6.71
N GLN A 162 11.89 -12.87 5.77
CA GLN A 162 10.66 -12.12 6.03
C GLN A 162 9.49 -13.02 6.42
N ILE A 163 9.29 -14.15 5.73
CA ILE A 163 8.27 -15.13 6.08
C ILE A 163 8.44 -15.60 7.53
N GLN A 164 9.67 -15.88 7.97
CA GLN A 164 9.91 -16.30 9.36
C GLN A 164 9.55 -15.22 10.38
N LYS A 165 9.75 -13.95 10.05
CA LYS A 165 9.37 -12.81 10.91
C LYS A 165 7.86 -12.65 11.04
N VAL A 166 7.10 -12.91 9.98
CA VAL A 166 5.66 -12.65 9.93
C VAL A 166 4.78 -13.90 10.09
N LYS A 167 5.37 -15.09 10.30
CA LYS A 167 4.64 -16.37 10.30
C LYS A 167 3.47 -16.47 11.30
N ASN A 168 3.56 -15.73 12.41
CA ASN A 168 2.54 -15.68 13.46
C ASN A 168 1.65 -14.44 13.38
N CYS A 169 1.75 -13.65 12.30
CA CYS A 169 1.02 -12.40 12.15
C CYS A 169 -0.28 -12.54 11.35
N ASN A 170 -0.48 -13.65 10.62
CA ASN A 170 -1.70 -13.91 9.85
C ASN A 170 -2.14 -12.73 8.96
N TYR A 171 -1.18 -12.10 8.26
CA TYR A 171 -1.44 -10.95 7.38
C TYR A 171 -2.38 -11.32 6.23
N LEU A 172 -3.41 -10.50 6.03
CA LEU A 172 -4.28 -10.57 4.86
C LEU A 172 -4.51 -9.16 4.31
N ALA A 173 -4.33 -9.01 3.00
CA ALA A 173 -4.63 -7.75 2.31
C ALA A 173 -6.10 -7.34 2.52
N LEU A 174 -6.34 -6.03 2.58
CA LEU A 174 -7.70 -5.48 2.58
C LEU A 174 -8.36 -5.80 1.25
N ASN A 175 -9.64 -6.21 1.30
CA ASN A 175 -10.39 -6.70 0.13
C ASN A 175 -9.60 -7.73 -0.68
N PRO A 176 -9.30 -8.91 -0.11
CA PRO A 176 -8.41 -9.90 -0.72
C PRO A 176 -8.98 -10.51 -2.02
N SER A 177 -10.29 -10.37 -2.26
CA SER A 177 -10.98 -10.87 -3.44
C SER A 177 -10.85 -9.96 -4.67
N THR A 178 -10.24 -8.78 -4.56
CA THR A 178 -10.06 -7.91 -5.74
C THR A 178 -9.08 -8.54 -6.74
N PHE A 179 -9.51 -8.56 -8.01
CA PHE A 179 -8.67 -9.08 -9.09
C PHE A 179 -7.42 -8.21 -9.26
N ALA A 180 -6.26 -8.86 -9.36
CA ALA A 180 -5.04 -8.19 -9.79
C ALA A 180 -5.17 -7.79 -11.26
N MET A 181 -4.72 -6.59 -11.59
CA MET A 181 -4.45 -6.22 -12.98
C MET A 181 -3.34 -7.12 -13.51
N LYS A 182 -3.52 -7.64 -14.73
CA LYS A 182 -2.54 -8.51 -15.37
C LYS A 182 -1.31 -7.69 -15.76
N GLY A 183 -0.24 -7.83 -14.98
CA GLY A 183 1.03 -7.16 -15.24
C GLY A 183 1.65 -7.54 -16.59
N GLN A 184 2.45 -6.64 -17.13
CA GLN A 184 3.23 -6.83 -18.35
C GLN A 184 4.70 -6.56 -18.05
N CYS A 185 5.59 -7.40 -18.57
CA CYS A 185 7.02 -7.28 -18.33
C CYS A 185 7.57 -5.94 -18.83
N GLY A 186 8.53 -5.37 -18.11
CA GLY A 186 9.24 -4.18 -18.55
C GLY A 186 10.04 -4.42 -19.83
N VAL A 187 10.12 -3.38 -20.67
CA VAL A 187 11.07 -3.32 -21.79
C VAL A 187 12.13 -2.29 -21.43
N PHE A 188 13.36 -2.76 -21.27
CA PHE A 188 14.49 -1.95 -20.80
C PHE A 188 15.50 -1.75 -21.91
N SER A 189 15.91 -0.49 -22.12
CA SER A 189 17.00 -0.17 -23.05
C SER A 189 18.37 -0.50 -22.45
N GLN A 190 18.47 -0.52 -21.11
CA GLN A 190 19.68 -0.85 -20.35
C GLN A 190 19.38 -1.95 -19.30
N PRO A 191 19.30 -3.23 -19.71
CA PRO A 191 19.07 -4.33 -18.77
C PRO A 191 20.22 -4.48 -17.77
N GLN A 192 19.88 -4.70 -16.50
CA GLN A 192 20.89 -4.91 -15.46
C GLN A 192 21.70 -6.22 -15.67
N PRO A 193 22.96 -6.27 -15.21
CA PRO A 193 23.90 -7.33 -15.62
C PRO A 193 23.75 -8.67 -14.90
N ASN A 194 22.95 -8.75 -13.83
CA ASN A 194 22.81 -9.98 -13.05
C ASN A 194 21.37 -10.19 -12.53
N PRO A 195 20.99 -11.43 -12.17
CA PRO A 195 19.62 -11.77 -11.77
C PRO A 195 19.04 -10.92 -10.63
N LEU A 196 19.87 -10.57 -9.64
CA LEU A 196 19.44 -9.76 -8.51
C LEU A 196 19.11 -8.33 -8.95
N LYS A 197 20.00 -7.70 -9.73
CA LYS A 197 19.78 -6.33 -10.22
C LYS A 197 18.64 -6.28 -11.25
N GLN A 198 18.51 -7.29 -12.11
CA GLN A 198 17.37 -7.44 -13.02
C GLN A 198 16.04 -7.55 -12.27
N PHE A 199 16.00 -8.38 -11.22
CA PHE A 199 14.84 -8.50 -10.37
C PHE A 199 14.44 -7.15 -9.75
N LEU A 200 15.40 -6.38 -9.25
CA LEU A 200 15.14 -5.08 -8.65
C LEU A 200 14.74 -4.01 -9.69
N GLN A 201 15.32 -4.05 -10.89
CA GLN A 201 14.93 -3.20 -12.02
C GLN A 201 13.48 -3.45 -12.42
N GLU A 202 13.10 -4.72 -12.60
CA GLU A 202 11.71 -5.09 -12.90
C GLU A 202 10.78 -4.72 -11.74
N ALA A 203 11.15 -4.99 -10.49
CA ALA A 203 10.35 -4.60 -9.34
C ALA A 203 10.11 -3.09 -9.26
N TYR A 204 11.11 -2.28 -9.58
CA TYR A 204 10.97 -0.82 -9.62
C TYR A 204 10.00 -0.37 -10.72
N PHE A 205 10.12 -0.94 -11.93
CA PHE A 205 9.19 -0.69 -13.02
C PHE A 205 7.75 -1.09 -12.68
N GLN A 206 7.57 -2.32 -12.19
CA GLN A 206 6.25 -2.88 -11.85
C GLN A 206 5.55 -2.12 -10.73
N HIS A 207 6.33 -1.53 -9.82
CA HIS A 207 5.82 -0.76 -8.70
C HIS A 207 5.51 0.69 -9.03
N ILE A 208 5.98 1.25 -10.16
CA ILE A 208 5.76 2.67 -10.49
C ILE A 208 5.09 2.79 -11.85
N GLN A 209 5.89 2.68 -12.92
CA GLN A 209 5.45 3.01 -14.27
C GLN A 209 4.40 2.02 -14.79
N ALA A 210 4.44 0.75 -14.37
CA ALA A 210 3.47 -0.24 -14.83
C ALA A 210 2.02 0.12 -14.47
N TYR A 211 1.77 0.83 -13.36
CA TYR A 211 0.41 1.27 -13.02
C TYR A 211 -0.13 2.29 -14.00
N PHE A 212 0.70 3.21 -14.50
CA PHE A 212 0.30 4.16 -15.54
C PHE A 212 -0.04 3.44 -16.83
N ASN A 213 0.79 2.47 -17.24
CA ASN A 213 0.55 1.66 -18.43
C ASN A 213 -0.76 0.85 -18.32
N LEU A 214 -0.99 0.20 -17.17
CA LEU A 214 -2.17 -0.65 -16.93
C LEU A 214 -3.47 0.15 -16.84
N LEU A 215 -3.40 1.40 -16.40
CA LEU A 215 -4.54 2.30 -16.27
C LEU A 215 -4.72 3.22 -17.48
N GLU A 216 -3.88 3.07 -18.51
CA GLU A 216 -3.89 3.92 -19.71
C GLU A 216 -3.77 5.42 -19.36
N ILE A 217 -2.97 5.73 -18.34
CA ILE A 217 -2.67 7.10 -17.92
C ILE A 217 -1.34 7.52 -18.53
N ASP A 218 -1.30 8.69 -19.16
CA ASP A 218 -0.08 9.24 -19.73
C ASP A 218 1.03 9.34 -18.68
N TRP A 219 2.14 8.66 -18.96
CA TRP A 219 3.35 8.77 -18.15
C TRP A 219 4.14 10.01 -18.60
N PRO A 220 4.46 10.95 -17.70
CA PRO A 220 5.05 12.24 -18.10
C PRO A 220 6.51 12.14 -18.57
N LEU A 221 7.18 10.99 -18.42
CA LEU A 221 8.55 10.80 -18.91
C LEU A 221 8.57 9.99 -20.21
N THR A 222 9.48 10.35 -21.10
CA THR A 222 9.68 9.66 -22.39
C THR A 222 10.43 8.34 -22.26
N GLU A 223 11.16 8.14 -21.16
CA GLU A 223 11.99 6.96 -20.91
C GLU A 223 11.43 6.09 -19.78
N ASN A 224 11.83 4.81 -19.78
CA ASN A 224 11.47 3.88 -18.72
C ASN A 224 12.14 4.32 -17.40
N VAL A 225 11.38 4.48 -16.32
CA VAL A 225 11.91 4.92 -15.02
C VAL A 225 13.03 4.01 -14.52
N ALA A 226 12.94 2.72 -14.83
CA ALA A 226 13.89 1.72 -14.39
C ALA A 226 15.17 1.66 -15.25
N ASP A 227 15.22 2.32 -16.41
CA ASP A 227 16.45 2.48 -17.18
C ASP A 227 17.44 3.42 -16.46
N SER A 228 16.92 4.35 -15.65
CA SER A 228 17.72 5.27 -14.82
C SER A 228 18.21 4.66 -13.49
N LEU A 229 17.78 3.44 -13.16
CA LEU A 229 18.08 2.81 -11.88
C LEU A 229 19.54 2.36 -11.80
N THR A 230 20.33 3.02 -10.95
CA THR A 230 21.69 2.59 -10.62
C THR A 230 21.72 1.84 -9.29
N LEU A 231 22.10 0.57 -9.30
CA LEU A 231 22.23 -0.27 -8.10
C LEU A 231 23.70 -0.58 -7.81
N THR A 232 24.25 0.01 -6.74
CA THR A 232 25.59 -0.32 -6.25
C THR A 232 25.58 -1.58 -5.40
N GLU A 233 26.74 -2.23 -5.19
CA GLU A 233 26.82 -3.37 -4.27
C GLU A 233 26.50 -2.96 -2.82
N GLN A 234 26.84 -1.71 -2.44
CA GLN A 234 26.48 -1.17 -1.13
C GLN A 234 24.95 -1.08 -0.96
N ASP A 235 24.22 -0.61 -1.99
CA ASP A 235 22.75 -0.56 -1.95
C ASP A 235 22.17 -1.97 -1.72
N LEU A 236 22.78 -2.97 -2.34
CA LEU A 236 22.38 -4.35 -2.18
C LEU A 236 22.63 -4.85 -0.76
N ASP A 237 23.77 -4.56 -0.14
CA ASP A 237 24.09 -4.96 1.24
C ASP A 237 23.26 -4.22 2.29
N ASP A 238 22.92 -2.96 2.02
CA ASP A 238 22.01 -2.17 2.82
C ASP A 238 20.59 -2.78 2.83
N ILE A 239 20.11 -3.31 1.69
CA ILE A 239 18.81 -4.01 1.64
C ILE A 239 18.78 -5.18 2.62
N ALA A 240 19.85 -5.99 2.65
CA ALA A 240 19.91 -7.13 3.56
C ALA A 240 19.93 -6.68 5.03
N THR A 241 20.66 -5.62 5.33
CA THR A 241 20.77 -5.07 6.69
C THR A 241 19.45 -4.43 7.17
N LYS A 242 18.80 -3.62 6.32
CA LYS A 242 17.52 -2.97 6.65
C LYS A 242 16.35 -3.94 6.77
N LEU A 243 16.45 -5.09 6.08
CA LEU A 243 15.45 -6.16 6.14
C LEU A 243 15.77 -7.23 7.21
N SER A 244 16.97 -7.23 7.79
CA SER A 244 17.37 -8.14 8.89
C SER A 244 16.75 -7.79 10.24
#